data_AF-A0A847E3J8-F1
#
_entry.id   AF-A0A847E3J8-F1
#
_cell.length_a   1.000
_cell.length_b   1.000
_cell.length_c   1.000
_cell.angle_alpha   90.00
_cell.angle_beta   90.00
_cell.angle_gamma   90.00
#
_symmetry.space_group_name_H-M   'P 1'
#
loop_
_entity.id
_entity.type
_entity.pdbx_description
1 polymer ?
#
loop_
_entity_poly.entity_id
_entity_poly.type
_entity_poly.pdbx_seq_one_letter_code
_entity_poly.pdbx_strand_id
1 'polypeptide(L)'
;MEDTIVAIATPLGTGAISIIKISGSEAIEIVSKVFKGKNLNKQNSHTIHYGFIMDEKEKIDEVLVSLFLAPKTYTKEDIVEINCHGGIATTNRILEVIIKAGARFAEPGEFTKRAYLNGRIDLIEAEGVMDLIEAKTEKMRKVALNQLDGNVSKKINELRENIKAILANIEVNIDYPEYEDEILITNKMIKEQMKIINTKIAKIVSASQQGKIIKEGIKVLILGKPNVGKSSILNKLLNENKAIVTNIPGTTRDIVEGTINIEGILFKITDTAGIRKTNNLVEKIGVKKSVELISESDLIIYTIEKSKELDEEDIKIIKKIKNKPKIIFLNKNDSKIKSKEIKLKNEIIVEGNTIEEDGLKELKEKIINLFKLDKLEEKDFNFLTNSNQIALLKKIVSISKNIDKKLEENFPIDIIEIDIKEIFNILGFIIGENGDQEIINYIFKNFCLGK
;
A
#
# COMPACT_ATOMS: atom_id res chain seq x y z
N MET A 1 -3.17 15.83 -22.59
CA MET A 1 -4.17 16.56 -21.80
C MET A 1 -3.86 18.03 -22.02
N GLU A 2 -4.82 18.83 -22.50
CA GLU A 2 -4.57 20.24 -22.87
C GLU A 2 -4.96 21.24 -21.78
N ASP A 3 -5.63 20.79 -20.72
CA ASP A 3 -6.10 21.65 -19.64
C ASP A 3 -5.04 21.89 -18.54
N THR A 4 -5.14 23.03 -17.87
CA THR A 4 -4.30 23.38 -16.72
C THR A 4 -5.08 23.16 -15.42
N ILE A 5 -4.48 22.43 -14.49
CA ILE A 5 -5.09 22.05 -13.22
C ILE A 5 -4.50 22.79 -12.02
N VAL A 6 -5.31 22.99 -10.98
CA VAL A 6 -4.91 23.57 -9.70
C VAL A 6 -5.45 22.77 -8.51
N ALA A 7 -4.66 22.67 -7.45
CA ALA A 7 -5.12 22.21 -6.14
C ALA A 7 -4.21 22.70 -5.00
N ILE A 8 -4.72 22.61 -3.77
CA ILE A 8 -3.94 22.81 -2.54
C ILE A 8 -3.10 21.55 -2.31
N ALA A 9 -1.77 21.69 -2.27
CA ALA A 9 -0.82 20.58 -2.14
C ALA A 9 -0.42 20.29 -0.69
N THR A 10 -0.77 21.17 0.26
CA THR A 10 -0.55 21.01 1.70
C THR A 10 -1.79 20.42 2.41
N PRO A 11 -1.63 19.76 3.57
CA PRO A 11 -2.76 19.26 4.35
C PRO A 11 -3.76 20.38 4.70
N LEU A 12 -5.05 20.04 4.70
CA LEU A 12 -6.10 20.95 5.16
C LEU A 12 -5.93 21.26 6.66
N GLY A 13 -5.86 22.54 7.01
CA GLY A 13 -5.72 22.99 8.38
C GLY A 13 -5.11 24.39 8.45
N THR A 14 -4.82 24.84 9.68
CA THR A 14 -4.07 26.07 9.92
C THR A 14 -2.58 25.75 10.03
N GLY A 15 -1.77 26.41 9.22
CA GLY A 15 -0.32 26.32 9.27
C GLY A 15 0.35 27.65 8.95
N ALA A 16 1.67 27.72 9.07
CA ALA A 16 2.42 28.92 8.67
C ALA A 16 2.32 29.15 7.15
N ILE A 17 2.39 28.08 6.37
CA ILE A 17 2.44 28.11 4.90
C ILE A 17 1.43 27.12 4.33
N SER A 18 0.77 27.51 3.25
CA SER A 18 0.00 26.64 2.37
C SER A 18 0.53 26.75 0.94
N ILE A 19 0.56 25.62 0.24
CA ILE A 19 1.05 25.56 -1.15
C ILE A 19 -0.13 25.29 -2.08
N ILE A 20 -0.30 26.15 -3.07
CA ILE A 20 -1.25 25.95 -4.18
C ILE A 20 -0.42 25.63 -5.41
N LYS A 21 -0.67 24.46 -6.00
CA LYS A 21 0.09 23.92 -7.12
C LYS A 21 -0.75 23.97 -8.38
N ILE A 22 -0.17 24.48 -9.46
CA ILE A 22 -0.75 24.56 -10.80
C ILE A 22 0.12 23.75 -11.76
N SER A 23 -0.47 22.94 -12.64
CA SER A 23 0.25 22.18 -13.68
C SER A 23 -0.50 22.23 -15.01
N GLY A 24 0.20 22.51 -16.11
CA GLY A 24 -0.34 22.52 -17.46
C GLY A 24 0.35 23.56 -18.34
N SER A 25 0.05 23.54 -19.64
CA SER A 25 0.66 24.44 -20.64
C SER A 25 0.41 25.93 -20.37
N GLU A 26 -0.67 26.27 -19.67
CA GLU A 26 -1.04 27.66 -19.35
C GLU A 26 -0.72 28.05 -17.90
N ALA A 27 -0.04 27.19 -17.13
CA ALA A 27 0.19 27.39 -15.69
C ALA A 27 0.84 28.76 -15.38
N ILE A 28 1.85 29.14 -16.16
CA ILE A 28 2.58 30.40 -15.98
C ILE A 28 1.72 31.59 -16.40
N GLU A 29 0.97 31.46 -17.49
CA GLU A 29 0.11 32.53 -17.99
C GLU A 29 -1.03 32.83 -17.01
N ILE A 30 -1.68 31.78 -16.50
CA ILE A 30 -2.77 31.88 -15.52
C ILE A 30 -2.27 32.59 -14.25
N VAL A 31 -1.15 32.17 -13.68
CA VAL A 31 -0.62 32.81 -12.47
C VAL A 31 -0.14 34.23 -12.76
N SER A 32 0.41 34.50 -13.95
CA SER A 32 0.84 35.85 -14.35
C SER A 32 -0.30 36.87 -14.40
N LYS A 33 -1.54 36.44 -14.68
CA LYS A 33 -2.73 37.32 -14.73
C LYS A 33 -3.08 37.89 -13.35
N VAL A 34 -2.77 37.17 -12.28
CA VAL A 34 -3.20 37.48 -10.90
C VAL A 34 -2.03 37.82 -9.98
N PHE A 35 -0.79 37.55 -10.40
CA PHE A 35 0.42 37.83 -9.64
C PHE A 35 0.97 39.22 -9.94
N LYS A 36 1.10 40.05 -8.90
CA LYS A 36 1.76 41.35 -8.95
C LYS A 36 3.18 41.24 -8.39
N GLY A 37 4.16 41.16 -9.29
CA GLY A 37 5.58 41.05 -8.96
C GLY A 37 6.45 41.08 -10.22
N LYS A 38 7.48 40.23 -10.28
CA LYS A 38 8.24 40.03 -11.52
C LYS A 38 7.37 39.43 -12.62
N ASN A 39 7.65 39.76 -13.88
CA ASN A 39 7.00 39.11 -15.03
C ASN A 39 7.47 37.66 -15.14
N LEU A 40 6.62 36.72 -14.72
CA LEU A 40 6.90 35.29 -14.62
C LEU A 40 7.27 34.66 -15.98
N ASN A 41 6.68 35.13 -17.08
CA ASN A 41 6.98 34.66 -18.45
C ASN A 41 8.43 34.94 -18.91
N LYS A 42 9.15 35.80 -18.20
CA LYS A 42 10.55 36.15 -18.50
C LYS A 42 11.54 35.61 -17.47
N GLN A 43 11.09 34.80 -16.52
CA GLN A 43 11.95 34.27 -15.47
C GLN A 43 12.45 32.87 -15.81
N ASN A 44 13.57 32.49 -15.22
CA ASN A 44 14.16 31.17 -15.40
C ASN A 44 13.41 30.11 -14.58
N SER A 45 13.44 28.87 -15.06
CA SER A 45 12.98 27.69 -14.33
C SER A 45 13.73 27.51 -12.99
N HIS A 46 13.09 26.88 -12.02
CA HIS A 46 13.59 26.59 -10.66
C HIS A 46 14.01 27.85 -9.90
N THR A 47 13.25 28.93 -10.03
CA THR A 47 13.47 30.18 -9.29
C THR A 47 12.24 30.57 -8.47
N ILE A 48 12.46 31.42 -7.47
CA ILE A 48 11.43 31.90 -6.54
C ILE A 48 11.26 33.41 -6.72
N HIS A 49 10.02 33.88 -6.74
CA HIS A 49 9.66 35.27 -6.93
C HIS A 49 8.69 35.76 -5.85
N TYR A 50 9.08 36.85 -5.20
CA TYR A 50 8.24 37.56 -4.25
C TYR A 50 7.22 38.46 -4.96
N GLY A 51 6.01 38.52 -4.42
CA GLY A 51 4.98 39.45 -4.86
C GLY A 51 3.65 39.22 -4.15
N PHE A 52 2.56 39.61 -4.81
CA PHE A 52 1.21 39.55 -4.24
C PHE A 52 0.26 38.84 -5.20
N ILE A 53 -0.65 38.03 -4.67
CA ILE A 53 -1.82 37.59 -5.43
C ILE A 53 -2.90 38.66 -5.29
N MET A 54 -3.44 39.06 -6.42
CA MET A 54 -4.47 40.09 -6.54
C MET A 54 -5.74 39.49 -7.13
N ASP A 55 -6.91 39.89 -6.61
CA ASP A 55 -8.19 39.76 -7.31
C ASP A 55 -8.62 41.17 -7.73
N GLU A 56 -8.46 41.49 -9.01
CA GLU A 56 -8.60 42.84 -9.55
C GLU A 56 -7.75 43.90 -8.81
N LYS A 57 -8.34 44.61 -7.84
CA LYS A 57 -7.68 45.65 -7.02
C LYS A 57 -7.42 45.20 -5.58
N GLU A 58 -8.01 44.09 -5.16
CA GLU A 58 -7.89 43.55 -3.80
C GLU A 58 -6.58 42.74 -3.69
N LYS A 59 -5.75 43.07 -2.70
CA LYS A 59 -4.60 42.23 -2.33
C LYS A 59 -5.12 41.07 -1.50
N ILE A 60 -5.01 39.85 -2.03
CA ILE A 60 -5.43 38.64 -1.33
C ILE A 60 -4.37 38.19 -0.34
N ASP A 61 -3.12 38.06 -0.81
CA ASP A 61 -2.00 37.67 0.05
C ASP A 61 -0.64 38.10 -0.54
N GLU A 62 0.35 38.13 0.34
CA GLU A 62 1.77 38.24 0.03
C GLU A 62 2.38 36.84 -0.06
N VAL A 63 3.01 36.54 -1.20
CA VAL A 63 3.35 35.16 -1.57
C VAL A 63 4.76 35.04 -2.13
N LEU A 64 5.27 33.80 -2.11
CA LEU A 64 6.41 33.38 -2.90
C LEU A 64 5.94 32.43 -4.01
N VAL A 65 6.20 32.79 -5.26
CA VAL A 65 5.86 31.98 -6.44
C VAL A 65 7.11 31.27 -6.95
N SER A 66 7.07 29.94 -6.96
CA SER A 66 8.11 29.10 -7.56
C SER A 66 7.71 28.71 -8.99
N LEU A 67 8.64 28.82 -9.94
CA LEU A 67 8.43 28.45 -11.34
C LEU A 67 9.23 27.20 -11.71
N PHE A 68 8.59 26.25 -12.37
CA PHE A 68 9.23 25.07 -12.93
C PHE A 68 8.77 24.88 -14.37
N LEU A 69 9.71 24.98 -15.32
CA LEU A 69 9.44 24.79 -16.74
C LEU A 69 9.62 23.33 -17.16
N ALA A 70 8.73 22.85 -18.03
CA ALA A 70 8.81 21.56 -18.69
C ALA A 70 10.17 21.35 -19.40
N PRO A 71 10.65 20.10 -19.52
CA PRO A 71 10.11 18.86 -18.97
C PRO A 71 10.63 18.53 -17.56
N LYS A 72 11.44 19.41 -16.94
CA LYS A 72 12.13 19.16 -15.66
C LYS A 72 11.23 19.45 -14.47
N THR A 73 10.02 18.88 -14.45
CA THR A 73 8.98 19.15 -13.45
C THR A 73 8.28 17.86 -13.04
N TYR A 74 7.58 17.86 -11.91
CA TYR A 74 6.90 16.66 -11.40
C TYR A 74 5.95 16.01 -12.42
N THR A 75 5.20 16.79 -13.18
CA THR A 75 4.27 16.29 -14.19
C THR A 75 4.88 16.22 -15.59
N LYS A 76 6.13 16.70 -15.79
CA LYS A 76 6.74 17.04 -17.09
C LYS A 76 6.05 18.17 -17.86
N GLU A 77 5.06 18.84 -17.26
CA GLU A 77 4.42 20.06 -17.77
C GLU A 77 4.98 21.29 -17.07
N ASP A 78 4.62 22.51 -17.49
CA ASP A 78 4.92 23.69 -16.68
C ASP A 78 4.18 23.62 -15.35
N ILE A 79 4.88 23.92 -14.26
CA ILE A 79 4.35 23.95 -12.90
C ILE A 79 4.63 25.31 -12.26
N VAL A 80 3.61 25.84 -11.59
CA VAL A 80 3.75 26.99 -10.69
C VAL A 80 3.28 26.60 -9.30
N GLU A 81 4.09 26.92 -8.28
CA GLU A 81 3.71 26.74 -6.87
C GLU A 81 3.61 28.10 -6.19
N ILE A 82 2.44 28.40 -5.61
CA ILE A 82 2.19 29.61 -4.84
C ILE A 82 2.27 29.24 -3.36
N ASN A 83 3.29 29.75 -2.67
CA ASN A 83 3.45 29.63 -1.22
C ASN A 83 2.81 30.85 -0.57
N CYS A 84 1.69 30.64 0.11
CA CYS A 84 0.88 31.67 0.77
C CYS A 84 0.79 31.39 2.27
N HIS A 85 0.27 32.34 3.04
CA HIS A 85 -0.02 32.12 4.46
C HIS A 85 -1.04 30.99 4.62
N GLY A 86 -0.77 30.05 5.54
CA GLY A 86 -1.55 28.82 5.70
C GLY A 86 -2.91 28.94 6.40
N GLY A 87 -3.60 30.07 6.20
CA GLY A 87 -4.97 30.27 6.69
C GLY A 87 -6.00 29.73 5.70
N ILE A 88 -6.99 28.97 6.19
CA ILE A 88 -8.01 28.31 5.35
C ILE A 88 -8.71 29.29 4.40
N ALA A 89 -9.11 30.46 4.90
CA ALA A 89 -9.79 31.48 4.10
C ALA A 89 -8.88 32.04 3.00
N THR A 90 -7.62 32.37 3.32
CA THR A 90 -6.63 32.88 2.38
C THR A 90 -6.33 31.88 1.28
N THR A 91 -6.07 30.62 1.65
CA THR A 91 -5.79 29.55 0.68
C THR A 91 -6.98 29.33 -0.28
N ASN A 92 -8.20 29.26 0.26
CA ASN A 92 -9.40 29.08 -0.57
C ASN A 92 -9.62 30.26 -1.51
N ARG A 93 -9.38 31.50 -1.04
CA ARG A 93 -9.52 32.69 -1.87
C ARG A 93 -8.52 32.72 -3.03
N ILE A 94 -7.26 32.37 -2.80
CA ILE A 94 -6.26 32.27 -3.88
C ILE A 94 -6.66 31.18 -4.88
N LEU A 95 -7.11 30.02 -4.39
CA LEU A 95 -7.58 28.92 -5.25
C LEU A 95 -8.73 29.36 -6.17
N GLU A 96 -9.73 30.06 -5.63
CA GLU A 96 -10.83 30.64 -6.41
C GLU A 96 -10.33 31.60 -7.49
N VAL A 97 -9.38 32.48 -7.14
CA VAL A 97 -8.79 33.45 -8.09
C VAL A 97 -8.07 32.74 -9.24
N ILE A 98 -7.34 31.66 -8.96
CA ILE A 98 -6.65 30.87 -9.98
C ILE A 98 -7.64 30.14 -10.89
N ILE A 99 -8.74 29.63 -10.34
CA ILE A 99 -9.80 28.99 -11.14
C ILE A 99 -10.48 29.99 -12.06
N LYS A 100 -10.83 31.17 -11.53
CA LYS A 100 -11.39 32.28 -12.33
C LYS A 100 -10.44 32.70 -13.46
N ALA A 101 -9.13 32.59 -13.25
CA ALA A 101 -8.11 32.95 -14.23
C ALA A 101 -7.87 31.90 -15.33
N GLY A 102 -8.48 30.70 -15.23
CA GLY A 102 -8.51 29.70 -16.31
C GLY A 102 -8.15 28.27 -15.89
N ALA A 103 -7.71 28.02 -14.65
CA ALA A 103 -7.40 26.67 -14.21
C ALA A 103 -8.65 25.87 -13.82
N ARG A 104 -8.63 24.55 -14.03
CA ARG A 104 -9.64 23.62 -13.50
C ARG A 104 -9.16 23.04 -12.16
N PHE A 105 -10.07 22.70 -11.26
CA PHE A 105 -9.74 21.88 -10.09
C PHE A 105 -9.14 20.53 -10.51
N ALA A 106 -8.01 20.16 -9.92
CA ALA A 106 -7.42 18.83 -10.11
C ALA A 106 -8.30 17.73 -9.51
N GLU A 107 -8.39 16.59 -10.20
CA GLU A 107 -8.94 15.36 -9.65
C GLU A 107 -7.99 14.73 -8.61
N PRO A 108 -8.48 13.84 -7.73
CA PRO A 108 -7.62 13.08 -6.84
C PRO A 108 -6.53 12.32 -7.61
N GLY A 109 -5.26 12.51 -7.22
CA GLY A 109 -4.11 11.86 -7.88
C GLY A 109 -3.74 12.38 -9.26
N GLU A 110 -4.37 13.46 -9.74
CA GLU A 110 -4.20 13.90 -11.12
C GLU A 110 -2.76 14.35 -11.43
N PHE A 111 -2.00 14.94 -10.50
CA PHE A 111 -0.62 15.35 -10.81
C PHE A 111 0.28 14.11 -11.00
N THR A 112 0.15 13.10 -10.15
CA THR A 112 0.91 11.85 -10.23
C THR A 112 0.49 11.08 -11.48
N LYS A 113 -0.81 11.08 -11.80
CA LYS A 113 -1.34 10.52 -13.04
C LYS A 113 -0.71 11.17 -14.27
N ARG A 114 -0.60 12.49 -14.31
CA ARG A 114 0.08 13.22 -15.40
C ARG A 114 1.57 12.90 -15.46
N ALA A 115 2.25 12.79 -14.32
CA ALA A 115 3.65 12.35 -14.26
C ALA A 115 3.84 10.97 -14.89
N TYR A 116 2.93 10.03 -14.61
CA TYR A 116 2.91 8.71 -15.20
C TYR A 116 2.59 8.73 -16.71
N LEU A 117 1.52 9.43 -17.13
CA LEU A 117 1.13 9.53 -18.54
C LEU A 117 2.20 10.20 -19.41
N ASN A 118 2.96 11.14 -18.85
CA ASN A 118 4.08 11.78 -19.54
C ASN A 118 5.38 10.95 -19.46
N GLY A 119 5.32 9.73 -18.90
CA GLY A 119 6.42 8.78 -18.80
C GLY A 119 7.57 9.25 -17.90
N ARG A 120 7.28 10.09 -16.89
CA ARG A 120 8.27 10.46 -15.87
C ARG A 120 8.49 9.35 -14.87
N ILE A 121 7.40 8.69 -14.51
CA ILE A 121 7.35 7.60 -13.55
C ILE A 121 6.50 6.47 -14.13
N ASP A 122 6.71 5.24 -13.68
CA ASP A 122 5.83 4.11 -13.97
C ASP A 122 4.76 3.92 -12.89
N LEU A 123 3.92 2.87 -13.03
CA LEU A 123 2.83 2.61 -12.09
C LEU A 123 3.33 2.20 -10.68
N ILE A 124 4.45 1.48 -10.60
CA ILE A 124 5.04 1.05 -9.31
C ILE A 124 5.59 2.27 -8.57
N GLU A 125 6.28 3.15 -9.28
CA GLU A 125 6.83 4.39 -8.74
C GLU A 125 5.70 5.34 -8.29
N ALA A 126 4.61 5.43 -9.06
CA ALA A 126 3.41 6.19 -8.68
C ALA A 126 2.76 5.67 -7.39
N GLU A 127 2.64 4.35 -7.22
CA GLU A 127 2.21 3.75 -5.95
C GLU A 127 3.19 4.03 -4.81
N GLY A 128 4.49 4.00 -5.08
CA GLY A 128 5.54 4.34 -4.11
C GLY A 128 5.43 5.76 -3.56
N VAL A 129 5.00 6.73 -4.39
CA VAL A 129 4.70 8.10 -3.93
C VAL A 129 3.61 8.09 -2.86
N MET A 130 2.54 7.31 -3.05
CA MET A 130 1.44 7.21 -2.09
C MET A 130 1.85 6.49 -0.82
N ASP A 131 2.52 5.35 -0.97
CA ASP A 131 3.00 4.57 0.16
C ASP A 131 3.95 5.40 1.03
N LEU A 132 4.71 6.33 0.45
CA LEU A 132 5.60 7.23 1.18
C LEU A 132 4.85 8.26 2.00
N ILE A 133 3.72 8.77 1.49
CA ILE A 133 2.88 9.77 2.18
C ILE A 133 2.12 9.12 3.33
N GLU A 134 1.63 7.91 3.11
CA GLU A 134 0.86 7.15 4.10
C GLU A 134 1.75 6.40 5.11
N ALA A 135 3.06 6.37 4.88
CA ALA A 135 4.01 5.65 5.73
C ALA A 135 3.91 6.09 7.20
N LYS A 136 3.51 5.15 8.06
CA LYS A 136 3.40 5.33 9.51
C LYS A 136 4.58 4.75 10.29
N THR A 137 5.42 3.95 9.63
CA THR A 137 6.62 3.35 10.22
C THR A 137 7.84 3.56 9.33
N GLU A 138 9.04 3.52 9.92
CA GLU A 138 10.29 3.61 9.15
C GLU A 138 10.44 2.49 8.12
N LYS A 139 9.92 1.28 8.39
CA LYS A 139 9.93 0.18 7.42
C LYS A 139 9.04 0.49 6.22
N MET A 140 7.83 1.02 6.43
CA MET A 140 6.96 1.48 5.33
C MET A 140 7.64 2.56 4.49
N ARG A 141 8.25 3.56 5.15
CA ARG A 141 8.97 4.66 4.47
C ARG A 141 10.10 4.13 3.58
N LYS A 142 10.92 3.21 4.08
CA LYS A 142 12.04 2.61 3.32
C LYS A 142 11.56 1.80 2.12
N VAL A 143 10.49 1.01 2.27
CA VAL A 143 9.89 0.25 1.17
C VAL A 143 9.36 1.18 0.08
N ALA A 144 8.62 2.22 0.48
CA ALA A 144 8.07 3.20 -0.46
C ALA A 144 9.15 3.97 -1.23
N LEU A 145 10.24 4.37 -0.55
CA LEU A 145 11.40 4.98 -1.22
C LEU A 145 12.04 4.05 -2.24
N ASN A 146 12.22 2.76 -1.90
CA ASN A 146 12.82 1.80 -2.81
C ASN A 146 11.97 1.54 -4.07
N GLN A 147 10.64 1.63 -3.96
CA GLN A 147 9.73 1.62 -5.11
C GLN A 147 9.87 2.89 -5.95
N LEU A 148 9.88 4.06 -5.30
CA LEU A 148 10.02 5.36 -5.95
C LEU A 148 11.36 5.56 -6.67
N ASP A 149 12.44 4.94 -6.18
CA ASP A 149 13.76 4.93 -6.83
C ASP A 149 13.82 4.02 -8.08
N GLY A 150 12.72 3.34 -8.41
CA GLY A 150 12.57 2.50 -9.60
C GLY A 150 13.32 1.16 -9.51
N ASN A 151 13.79 0.74 -8.34
CA ASN A 151 14.56 -0.50 -8.20
C ASN A 151 13.72 -1.74 -8.48
N VAL A 152 12.45 -1.72 -8.08
CA VAL A 152 11.50 -2.81 -8.38
C VAL A 152 11.15 -2.81 -9.87
N SER A 153 10.88 -1.64 -10.44
CA SER A 153 10.61 -1.44 -11.86
C SER A 153 11.73 -1.97 -12.75
N LYS A 154 13.00 -1.68 -12.43
CA LYS A 154 14.17 -2.23 -13.13
C LYS A 154 14.15 -3.76 -13.15
N LYS A 155 13.86 -4.41 -12.02
CA LYS A 155 13.79 -5.89 -11.96
C LYS A 155 12.65 -6.45 -12.82
N ILE A 156 11.49 -5.80 -12.85
CA ILE A 156 10.36 -6.22 -13.69
C ILE A 156 10.68 -6.00 -15.18
N ASN A 157 11.29 -4.86 -15.53
CA ASN A 157 11.72 -4.57 -16.90
C ASN A 157 12.80 -5.55 -17.38
N GLU A 158 13.78 -5.91 -16.55
CA GLU A 158 14.74 -6.95 -16.86
C GLU A 158 14.06 -8.30 -17.17
N LEU A 159 13.05 -8.69 -16.38
CA LEU A 159 12.28 -9.91 -16.66
C LEU A 159 11.54 -9.80 -18.00
N ARG A 160 10.96 -8.64 -18.27
CA ARG A 160 10.21 -8.39 -19.49
C ARG A 160 11.10 -8.43 -20.73
N GLU A 161 12.29 -7.83 -20.68
CA GLU A 161 13.27 -7.89 -21.77
C GLU A 161 13.74 -9.33 -22.02
N ASN A 162 13.96 -10.12 -20.96
CA ASN A 162 14.29 -11.54 -21.12
C ASN A 162 13.16 -12.32 -21.80
N ILE A 163 11.89 -12.07 -21.44
CA ILE A 163 10.73 -12.69 -22.10
C ILE A 163 10.62 -12.23 -23.56
N LYS A 164 10.84 -10.94 -23.82
CA LYS A 164 10.81 -10.36 -25.17
C LYS A 164 11.83 -11.00 -26.10
N ALA A 165 13.04 -11.26 -25.59
CA ALA A 165 14.08 -11.95 -26.34
C ALA A 165 13.66 -13.40 -26.70
N ILE A 166 12.95 -14.10 -25.81
CA ILE A 166 12.39 -15.43 -26.12
C ILE A 166 11.35 -15.33 -27.24
N LEU A 167 10.41 -14.38 -27.13
CA LEU A 167 9.36 -14.18 -28.13
C LEU A 167 9.94 -13.83 -29.51
N ALA A 168 10.90 -12.92 -29.59
CA ALA A 168 11.52 -12.53 -30.86
C ALA A 168 12.19 -13.72 -31.55
N ASN A 169 12.89 -14.58 -30.80
CA ASN A 169 13.51 -15.77 -31.35
C ASN A 169 12.48 -16.85 -31.76
N ILE A 170 11.32 -16.92 -31.11
CA ILE A 170 10.22 -17.79 -31.52
C ILE A 170 9.60 -17.28 -32.83
N GLU A 171 9.32 -15.97 -32.93
CA GLU A 171 8.75 -15.35 -34.14
C GLU A 171 9.64 -15.61 -35.36
N VAL A 172 10.97 -15.46 -35.21
CA VAL A 172 11.93 -15.78 -36.28
C VAL A 172 11.84 -17.24 -36.73
N ASN A 173 11.79 -18.19 -35.79
CA ASN A 173 11.63 -19.61 -36.11
C ASN A 173 10.33 -19.93 -36.87
N ILE A 174 9.23 -19.24 -36.55
CA ILE A 174 7.91 -19.48 -37.14
C ILE A 174 7.82 -18.87 -38.54
N ASP A 175 8.31 -17.64 -38.71
CA ASP A 175 8.19 -16.88 -39.95
C ASP A 175 9.23 -17.31 -41.01
N TYR A 176 10.37 -17.84 -40.58
CA TYR A 176 11.51 -18.16 -41.46
C TYR A 176 12.08 -19.59 -41.26
N PRO A 177 11.25 -20.66 -41.35
CA PRO A 177 11.68 -22.03 -41.06
C PRO A 177 12.71 -22.60 -42.05
N GLU A 178 12.92 -21.94 -43.20
CA GLU A 178 13.79 -22.40 -44.29
C GLU A 178 15.22 -21.84 -44.22
N TYR A 179 15.51 -20.94 -43.27
CA TYR A 179 16.83 -20.31 -43.12
C TYR A 179 17.74 -21.16 -42.22
N GLU A 180 18.64 -21.93 -42.84
CA GLU A 180 19.55 -22.85 -42.14
C GLU A 180 20.65 -22.16 -41.29
N ASP A 181 20.88 -20.85 -41.51
CA ASP A 181 21.94 -20.07 -40.85
C ASP A 181 21.53 -19.42 -39.51
N GLU A 182 20.25 -19.51 -39.12
CA GLU A 182 19.73 -18.91 -37.88
C GLU A 182 19.64 -19.92 -36.72
N ILE A 183 19.80 -19.44 -35.48
CA ILE A 183 19.74 -20.29 -34.29
C ILE A 183 18.30 -20.76 -34.08
N LEU A 184 18.00 -21.99 -34.50
CA LEU A 184 16.72 -22.64 -34.22
C LEU A 184 16.49 -22.70 -32.70
N ILE A 185 15.55 -21.91 -32.20
CA ILE A 185 15.08 -22.08 -30.83
C ILE A 185 14.51 -23.49 -30.66
N THR A 186 14.99 -24.19 -29.63
CA THR A 186 14.50 -25.52 -29.27
C THR A 186 13.73 -25.47 -27.96
N ASN A 187 12.84 -26.45 -27.73
CA ASN A 187 12.17 -26.64 -26.44
C ASN A 187 13.16 -26.67 -25.27
N LYS A 188 14.37 -27.21 -25.48
CA LYS A 188 15.44 -27.21 -24.48
C LYS A 188 15.90 -25.80 -24.12
N MET A 189 16.13 -24.95 -25.12
CA MET A 189 16.56 -23.55 -24.91
C MET A 189 15.49 -22.74 -24.17
N ILE A 190 14.22 -22.89 -24.57
CA ILE A 190 13.09 -22.24 -23.87
C ILE A 190 13.03 -22.70 -22.41
N LYS A 191 13.18 -24.00 -22.15
CA LYS A 191 13.18 -24.55 -20.78
C LYS A 191 14.29 -23.96 -19.91
N GLU A 192 15.51 -23.83 -20.45
CA GLU A 192 16.64 -23.26 -19.72
C GLU A 192 16.44 -21.76 -19.41
N GLN A 193 15.95 -20.99 -20.38
CA GLN A 193 15.66 -19.56 -20.20
C GLN A 193 14.51 -19.33 -19.21
N MET A 194 13.41 -20.09 -19.34
CA MET A 194 12.27 -20.02 -18.43
C MET A 194 12.65 -20.39 -17.00
N LYS A 195 13.55 -21.36 -16.79
CA LYS A 195 14.05 -21.73 -15.46
C LYS A 195 14.73 -20.54 -14.74
N ILE A 196 15.51 -19.74 -15.46
CA ILE A 196 16.17 -18.54 -14.91
C ILE A 196 15.12 -17.49 -14.53
N ILE A 197 14.16 -17.24 -15.41
CA ILE A 197 13.06 -16.29 -15.21
C ILE A 197 12.21 -16.71 -14.00
N ASN A 198 11.84 -17.98 -13.91
CA ASN A 198 11.06 -18.54 -12.79
C ASN A 198 11.76 -18.38 -11.45
N THR A 199 13.08 -18.57 -11.44
CA THR A 199 13.88 -18.38 -10.22
C THR A 199 13.83 -16.93 -9.76
N LYS A 200 13.91 -15.97 -10.68
CA LYS A 200 13.81 -14.54 -10.37
C LYS A 200 12.39 -14.17 -9.90
N ILE A 201 11.34 -14.64 -10.58
CA ILE A 201 9.94 -14.37 -10.23
C ILE A 201 9.61 -14.97 -8.86
N ALA A 202 10.03 -16.20 -8.56
CA ALA A 202 9.79 -16.84 -7.28
C ALA A 202 10.41 -16.05 -6.11
N LYS A 203 11.61 -15.47 -6.31
CA LYS A 203 12.23 -14.57 -5.33
C LYS A 203 11.39 -13.32 -5.09
N ILE A 204 10.93 -12.65 -6.15
CA ILE A 204 10.08 -11.46 -6.03
C ILE A 204 8.76 -11.79 -5.32
N VAL A 205 8.10 -12.90 -5.69
CA VAL A 205 6.84 -13.34 -5.06
C VAL A 205 7.03 -13.64 -3.58
N SER A 206 8.09 -14.35 -3.22
CA SER A 206 8.39 -14.68 -1.81
C SER A 206 8.62 -13.42 -0.98
N ALA A 207 9.41 -12.48 -1.50
CA ALA A 207 9.68 -11.21 -0.83
C ALA A 207 8.42 -10.32 -0.77
N SER A 208 7.55 -10.35 -1.78
CA SER A 208 6.33 -9.53 -1.82
C SER A 208 5.29 -9.96 -0.78
N GLN A 209 5.28 -11.23 -0.34
CA GLN A 209 4.44 -11.66 0.78
C GLN A 209 4.80 -10.94 2.08
N GLN A 210 6.10 -10.71 2.30
CA GLN A 210 6.61 -9.95 3.44
C GLN A 210 6.32 -8.44 3.25
N GLY A 211 6.50 -7.93 2.03
CA GLY A 211 6.16 -6.55 1.69
C GLY A 211 4.72 -6.17 1.95
N LYS A 212 3.79 -7.09 1.66
CA LYS A 212 2.37 -6.92 1.99
C LYS A 212 2.15 -6.69 3.49
N ILE A 213 2.82 -7.46 4.35
CA ILE A 213 2.72 -7.31 5.82
C ILE A 213 3.26 -5.93 6.26
N ILE A 214 4.36 -5.47 5.66
CA ILE A 214 4.92 -4.15 5.96
C ILE A 214 3.96 -3.02 5.58
N LYS A 215 3.34 -3.10 4.39
CA LYS A 215 2.41 -2.07 3.89
C LYS A 215 1.06 -2.09 4.60
N GLU A 216 0.38 -3.24 4.62
CA GLU A 216 -0.99 -3.34 5.10
C GLU A 216 -1.06 -3.47 6.64
N GLY A 217 0.03 -3.90 7.28
CA GLY A 217 0.05 -4.31 8.68
C GLY A 217 -0.61 -5.67 8.90
N ILE A 218 -0.80 -6.04 10.16
CA ILE A 218 -1.42 -7.29 10.59
C ILE A 218 -2.73 -6.95 11.32
N LYS A 219 -3.84 -7.49 10.83
CA LYS A 219 -5.15 -7.37 11.50
C LYS A 219 -5.25 -8.38 12.65
N VAL A 220 -5.37 -7.87 13.87
CA VAL A 220 -5.46 -8.68 15.08
C VAL A 220 -6.85 -8.59 15.67
N LEU A 221 -7.49 -9.73 15.87
CA LEU A 221 -8.76 -9.83 16.57
C LEU A 221 -8.55 -10.35 17.98
N ILE A 222 -8.95 -9.59 18.99
CA ILE A 222 -8.99 -10.07 20.38
C ILE A 222 -10.37 -10.68 20.65
N LEU A 223 -10.38 -12.00 20.84
CA LEU A 223 -11.56 -12.81 21.16
C LEU A 223 -11.52 -13.30 22.59
N GLY A 224 -12.68 -13.64 23.13
CA GLY A 224 -12.81 -14.16 24.49
C GLY A 224 -14.14 -13.75 25.12
N LYS A 225 -14.52 -14.44 26.19
CA LYS A 225 -15.74 -14.14 26.95
C LYS A 225 -15.72 -12.75 27.61
N PRO A 226 -16.86 -12.21 28.07
CA PRO A 226 -16.87 -11.01 28.90
C PRO A 226 -15.91 -11.14 30.10
N ASN A 227 -15.28 -10.04 30.49
CA ASN A 227 -14.44 -9.93 31.70
C ASN A 227 -13.19 -10.82 31.78
N VAL A 228 -12.77 -11.43 30.67
CA VAL A 228 -11.47 -12.15 30.56
C VAL A 228 -10.27 -11.22 30.37
N GLY A 229 -10.49 -9.90 30.30
CA GLY A 229 -9.43 -8.88 30.20
C GLY A 229 -9.01 -8.46 28.79
N LYS A 230 -9.85 -8.67 27.77
CA LYS A 230 -9.60 -8.23 26.38
C LYS A 230 -9.25 -6.74 26.26
N SER A 231 -10.06 -5.86 26.86
CA SER A 231 -9.84 -4.43 26.82
C SER A 231 -8.61 -4.02 27.63
N SER A 232 -8.23 -4.80 28.66
CA SER A 232 -6.98 -4.60 29.40
C SER A 232 -5.76 -4.93 28.53
N ILE A 233 -5.80 -6.02 27.75
CA ILE A 233 -4.75 -6.35 26.76
C ILE A 233 -4.61 -5.20 25.77
N LEU A 234 -5.72 -4.75 25.17
CA LEU A 234 -5.70 -3.68 24.18
C LEU A 234 -5.09 -2.39 24.75
N ASN A 235 -5.58 -1.92 25.89
CA ASN A 235 -5.09 -0.69 26.52
C ASN A 235 -3.60 -0.80 26.89
N LYS A 236 -3.17 -1.95 27.42
CA LYS A 236 -1.78 -2.18 27.77
C LYS A 236 -0.88 -2.15 26.52
N LEU A 237 -1.28 -2.84 25.46
CA LEU A 237 -0.59 -2.82 24.17
C LEU A 237 -0.51 -1.41 23.56
N LEU A 238 -1.59 -0.61 23.69
CA LEU A 238 -1.64 0.79 23.22
C LEU A 238 -0.77 1.74 24.05
N ASN A 239 -0.62 1.49 25.36
CA ASN A 239 0.17 2.33 26.26
C ASN A 239 1.68 2.03 26.19
N GLU A 240 2.06 0.75 26.06
CA GLU A 240 3.47 0.34 26.02
C GLU A 240 4.14 0.63 24.66
N ASN A 241 3.37 0.57 23.57
CA ASN A 241 3.89 0.83 22.23
C ASN A 241 3.46 2.23 21.80
N LYS A 242 4.21 2.85 20.87
CA LYS A 242 3.75 4.09 20.25
C LYS A 242 2.45 3.80 19.49
N ALA A 243 1.30 4.09 20.10
CA ALA A 243 0.02 4.09 19.41
C ALA A 243 0.12 5.10 18.28
N ILE A 244 -0.04 4.64 17.04
CA ILE A 244 -0.06 5.54 15.89
C ILE A 244 -1.52 5.95 15.73
N VAL A 245 -1.90 7.00 16.46
CA VAL A 245 -3.21 7.62 16.34
C VAL A 245 -3.22 8.38 15.02
N THR A 246 -3.98 7.91 14.04
CA THR A 246 -4.34 8.76 12.90
C THR A 246 -5.60 9.53 13.22
N ASN A 247 -5.47 10.86 13.23
CA ASN A 247 -6.62 11.75 13.27
C ASN A 247 -7.28 11.72 11.88
N ILE A 248 -8.26 10.83 11.70
CA ILE A 248 -9.22 10.97 10.59
C ILE A 248 -10.48 11.59 11.21
N PRO A 249 -10.83 12.85 10.86
CA PRO A 249 -12.08 13.46 11.31
C PRO A 249 -13.26 12.66 10.74
N GLY A 250 -14.16 12.17 11.60
CA GLY A 250 -15.48 11.67 11.18
C GLY A 250 -15.81 10.20 11.49
N THR A 251 -14.89 9.36 11.97
CA THR A 251 -15.22 7.96 12.32
C THR A 251 -15.66 7.83 13.79
N THR A 252 -16.82 8.41 14.13
CA THR A 252 -17.47 8.12 15.41
C THR A 252 -18.63 7.16 15.22
N ARG A 253 -18.40 5.88 15.60
CA ARG A 253 -19.26 5.02 16.45
C ARG A 253 -18.97 3.51 16.21
N ASP A 254 -18.60 2.83 17.30
CA ASP A 254 -18.82 1.39 17.60
C ASP A 254 -17.86 0.28 17.11
N ILE A 255 -16.55 0.53 17.05
CA ILE A 255 -15.50 -0.49 17.28
C ILE A 255 -14.34 0.19 18.03
N VAL A 256 -13.85 -0.39 19.14
CA VAL A 256 -12.61 0.08 19.79
C VAL A 256 -11.44 -0.47 18.97
N GLU A 257 -11.00 0.31 17.99
CA GLU A 257 -9.84 -0.02 17.14
C GLU A 257 -8.60 0.70 17.65
N GLY A 258 -7.50 -0.03 17.76
CA GLY A 258 -6.19 0.49 18.16
C GLY A 258 -5.13 0.07 17.16
N THR A 259 -4.22 0.98 16.79
CA THR A 259 -3.06 0.65 15.95
C THR A 259 -1.78 0.81 16.76
N ILE A 260 -1.00 -0.26 16.88
CA ILE A 260 0.32 -0.25 17.54
C ILE A 260 1.41 -0.58 16.53
N ASN A 261 2.62 -0.14 16.83
CA ASN A 261 3.82 -0.51 16.08
C ASN A 261 4.66 -1.52 16.89
N ILE A 262 4.90 -2.70 16.33
CA ILE A 262 5.81 -3.72 16.88
C ILE A 262 6.87 -4.02 15.81
N GLU A 263 8.15 -3.81 16.12
CA GLU A 263 9.27 -4.05 15.19
C GLU A 263 9.10 -3.39 13.80
N GLY A 264 8.50 -2.20 13.75
CA GLY A 264 8.26 -1.45 12.51
C GLY A 264 7.04 -1.92 11.70
N ILE A 265 6.24 -2.85 12.21
CA ILE A 265 5.03 -3.36 11.58
C ILE A 265 3.80 -2.86 12.34
N LEU A 266 2.78 -2.41 11.60
CA LEU A 266 1.51 -1.98 12.18
C LEU A 266 0.66 -3.18 12.55
N PHE A 267 0.16 -3.20 13.78
CA PHE A 267 -0.84 -4.15 14.24
C PHE A 267 -2.15 -3.40 14.46
N LYS A 268 -3.16 -3.73 13.65
CA LYS A 268 -4.51 -3.14 13.69
C LYS A 268 -5.38 -4.04 14.56
N ILE A 269 -5.56 -3.65 15.82
CA ILE A 269 -6.21 -4.45 16.83
C ILE A 269 -7.68 -4.05 16.95
N THR A 270 -8.56 -5.05 16.86
CA THR A 270 -10.01 -4.91 17.02
C THR A 270 -10.46 -5.65 18.28
N ASP A 271 -11.09 -4.96 19.23
CA ASP A 271 -11.74 -5.59 20.40
C ASP A 271 -13.21 -5.89 20.12
N THR A 272 -13.60 -7.16 20.31
CA THR A 272 -15.00 -7.60 20.19
C THR A 272 -15.91 -7.13 21.33
N ALA A 273 -15.37 -6.65 22.45
CA ALA A 273 -16.18 -6.16 23.58
C ALA A 273 -16.95 -4.86 23.26
N GLY A 274 -16.46 -4.02 22.34
CA GLY A 274 -17.14 -2.79 21.91
C GLY A 274 -18.45 -3.03 21.15
N ILE A 275 -18.59 -4.18 20.51
CA ILE A 275 -19.77 -4.55 19.69
C ILE A 275 -21.00 -4.87 20.57
N ARG A 276 -20.82 -5.13 21.86
CA ARG A 276 -21.90 -5.53 22.78
C ARG A 276 -22.52 -4.38 23.59
N LYS A 277 -21.99 -3.15 23.53
CA LYS A 277 -22.49 -2.02 24.35
C LYS A 277 -23.77 -1.36 23.83
N THR A 278 -24.28 -1.74 22.66
CA THR A 278 -25.60 -1.31 22.18
C THR A 278 -26.68 -2.32 22.63
N ASN A 279 -27.57 -1.85 23.52
CA ASN A 279 -28.60 -2.66 24.17
C ASN A 279 -29.57 -3.34 23.17
N ASN A 280 -29.86 -4.61 23.44
CA ASN A 280 -31.14 -5.31 23.28
C ASN A 280 -31.70 -5.78 21.91
N LEU A 281 -30.91 -5.94 20.84
CA LEU A 281 -31.31 -6.71 19.64
C LEU A 281 -30.18 -7.60 19.03
N VAL A 282 -29.05 -7.77 19.75
CA VAL A 282 -27.71 -7.98 19.15
C VAL A 282 -27.19 -9.44 19.15
N GLU A 283 -27.95 -10.45 19.57
CA GLU A 283 -27.41 -11.83 19.64
C GLU A 283 -27.19 -12.49 18.27
N LYS A 284 -28.04 -12.22 17.26
CA LYS A 284 -27.82 -12.72 15.89
C LYS A 284 -26.81 -11.90 15.07
N ILE A 285 -26.79 -10.57 15.27
CA ILE A 285 -25.85 -9.65 14.61
C ILE A 285 -24.43 -9.84 15.15
N GLY A 286 -24.29 -10.07 16.46
CA GLY A 286 -23.00 -10.33 17.12
C GLY A 286 -22.31 -11.60 16.62
N VAL A 287 -23.06 -12.67 16.32
CA VAL A 287 -22.48 -13.91 15.76
C VAL A 287 -22.05 -13.72 14.30
N LYS A 288 -22.87 -13.09 13.46
CA LYS A 288 -22.52 -12.84 12.04
C LYS A 288 -21.31 -11.90 11.93
N LYS A 289 -21.31 -10.80 12.68
CA LYS A 289 -20.20 -9.82 12.72
C LYS A 289 -18.92 -10.43 13.30
N SER A 290 -19.02 -11.35 14.27
CA SER A 290 -17.85 -12.09 14.77
C SER A 290 -17.28 -13.05 13.72
N VAL A 291 -18.10 -13.67 12.89
CA VAL A 291 -17.64 -14.54 11.79
C VAL A 291 -16.92 -13.72 10.71
N GLU A 292 -17.47 -12.56 10.34
CA GLU A 292 -16.84 -11.62 9.41
C GLU A 292 -15.46 -11.17 9.94
N LEU A 293 -15.39 -10.70 11.19
CA LEU A 293 -14.12 -10.28 11.81
C LEU A 293 -13.10 -11.42 11.91
N ILE A 294 -13.53 -12.65 12.24
CA ILE A 294 -12.66 -13.83 12.22
C ILE A 294 -12.09 -14.04 10.81
N SER A 295 -12.95 -13.93 9.79
CA SER A 295 -12.55 -14.13 8.39
C SER A 295 -11.55 -13.07 7.90
N GLU A 296 -11.70 -11.83 8.36
CA GLU A 296 -10.84 -10.70 7.98
C GLU A 296 -9.55 -10.59 8.80
N SER A 297 -9.48 -11.23 9.96
CA SER A 297 -8.29 -11.22 10.82
C SER A 297 -7.15 -12.07 10.28
N ASP A 298 -5.93 -11.56 10.41
CA ASP A 298 -4.67 -12.27 10.13
C ASP A 298 -4.18 -13.04 11.35
N LEU A 299 -4.46 -12.53 12.55
CA LEU A 299 -4.15 -13.13 13.85
C LEU A 299 -5.36 -13.06 14.78
N ILE A 300 -5.63 -14.16 15.48
CA ILE A 300 -6.62 -14.20 16.56
C ILE A 300 -5.91 -14.38 17.90
N ILE A 301 -6.10 -13.44 18.82
CA ILE A 301 -5.70 -13.59 20.22
C ILE A 301 -6.94 -14.02 20.99
N TYR A 302 -7.04 -15.31 21.30
CA TYR A 302 -8.16 -15.84 22.06
C TYR A 302 -7.81 -15.86 23.55
N THR A 303 -8.47 -14.97 24.29
CA THR A 303 -8.21 -14.72 25.71
C THR A 303 -9.12 -15.58 26.58
N ILE A 304 -8.51 -16.33 27.49
CA ILE A 304 -9.20 -17.21 28.44
C ILE A 304 -8.76 -16.82 29.84
N GLU A 305 -9.69 -16.86 30.79
CA GLU A 305 -9.37 -16.66 32.20
C GLU A 305 -8.77 -17.95 32.79
N LYS A 306 -7.51 -17.88 33.25
CA LYS A 306 -6.74 -19.06 33.71
C LYS A 306 -7.40 -19.82 34.87
N SER A 307 -8.19 -19.15 35.70
CA SER A 307 -8.84 -19.73 36.87
C SER A 307 -10.10 -20.54 36.56
N LYS A 308 -10.56 -20.59 35.30
CA LYS A 308 -11.79 -21.27 34.89
C LYS A 308 -11.50 -22.45 33.95
N GLU A 309 -12.29 -23.51 34.08
CA GLU A 309 -12.31 -24.60 33.09
C GLU A 309 -12.94 -24.12 31.77
N LEU A 310 -12.54 -24.72 30.66
CA LEU A 310 -13.16 -24.47 29.36
C LEU A 310 -14.58 -25.05 29.34
N ASP A 311 -15.55 -24.25 28.93
CA ASP A 311 -16.90 -24.74 28.69
C ASP A 311 -17.18 -25.00 27.21
N GLU A 312 -18.43 -25.38 26.90
CA GLU A 312 -18.86 -25.67 25.54
C GLU A 312 -18.72 -24.48 24.57
N GLU A 313 -18.88 -23.25 25.07
CA GLU A 313 -18.74 -22.04 24.24
C GLU A 313 -17.28 -21.84 23.83
N ASP A 314 -16.35 -22.06 24.76
CA ASP A 314 -14.91 -21.96 24.46
C ASP A 314 -14.50 -23.01 23.42
N ILE A 315 -14.96 -24.25 23.59
CA ILE A 315 -14.71 -25.33 22.63
C ILE A 315 -15.31 -25.00 21.26
N LYS A 316 -16.50 -24.41 21.19
CA LYS A 316 -17.13 -23.98 19.93
C LYS A 316 -16.31 -22.87 19.25
N ILE A 317 -15.82 -21.88 19.98
CA ILE A 317 -14.99 -20.80 19.43
C ILE A 317 -13.66 -21.35 18.91
N ILE A 318 -12.96 -22.16 19.69
CA ILE A 318 -11.67 -22.77 19.31
C ILE A 318 -11.82 -23.60 18.03
N LYS A 319 -12.93 -24.35 17.89
CA LYS A 319 -13.27 -25.07 16.65
C LYS A 319 -13.50 -24.13 15.47
N LYS A 320 -14.20 -23.01 15.66
CA LYS A 320 -14.45 -22.01 14.60
C LYS A 320 -13.16 -21.36 14.10
N ILE A 321 -12.19 -21.11 14.98
CA ILE A 321 -10.92 -20.47 14.63
C ILE A 321 -9.81 -21.47 14.28
N LYS A 322 -10.14 -22.75 14.07
CA LYS A 322 -9.14 -23.83 13.90
C LYS A 322 -8.13 -23.56 12.78
N ASN A 323 -8.57 -23.00 11.66
CA ASN A 323 -7.76 -22.80 10.45
C ASN A 323 -7.13 -21.40 10.35
N LYS A 324 -7.19 -20.60 11.42
CA LYS A 324 -6.61 -19.24 11.47
C LYS A 324 -5.36 -19.24 12.33
N PRO A 325 -4.34 -18.42 12.00
CA PRO A 325 -3.23 -18.15 12.91
C PRO A 325 -3.78 -17.59 14.22
N LYS A 326 -3.42 -18.20 15.34
CA LYS A 326 -3.98 -17.82 16.64
C LYS A 326 -3.01 -18.06 17.79
N ILE A 327 -3.21 -17.28 18.85
CA ILE A 327 -2.53 -17.41 20.14
C ILE A 327 -3.62 -17.51 21.21
N ILE A 328 -3.54 -18.54 22.03
CA ILE A 328 -4.39 -18.71 23.20
C ILE A 328 -3.69 -17.99 24.36
N PHE A 329 -4.26 -16.87 24.80
CA PHE A 329 -3.71 -16.06 25.88
C PHE A 329 -4.45 -16.35 27.19
N LEU A 330 -3.76 -16.97 28.15
CA LEU A 330 -4.29 -17.26 29.48
C LEU A 330 -4.04 -16.05 30.38
N ASN A 331 -5.10 -15.29 30.66
CA ASN A 331 -5.06 -14.07 31.46
C ASN A 331 -5.45 -14.34 32.92
N LYS A 332 -4.84 -13.56 33.84
CA LYS A 332 -5.00 -13.52 35.32
C LYS A 332 -4.26 -14.62 36.08
N ASN A 333 -3.32 -14.22 36.96
CA ASN A 333 -2.45 -15.14 37.74
C ASN A 333 -2.70 -15.15 39.27
N ASP A 334 -3.72 -14.47 39.79
CA ASP A 334 -3.84 -14.26 41.26
C ASP A 334 -4.47 -15.44 42.04
N SER A 335 -4.89 -16.53 41.39
CA SER A 335 -5.53 -17.66 42.09
C SER A 335 -4.78 -18.97 41.85
N LYS A 336 -4.48 -19.69 42.95
CA LYS A 336 -3.90 -21.05 42.92
C LYS A 336 -4.67 -21.93 41.94
N ILE A 337 -3.89 -22.48 41.01
CA ILE A 337 -4.31 -23.17 39.79
C ILE A 337 -5.15 -24.42 40.12
N LYS A 338 -6.36 -24.51 39.56
CA LYS A 338 -7.05 -25.78 39.27
C LYS A 338 -7.13 -25.99 37.76
N SER A 339 -6.00 -25.96 37.06
CA SER A 339 -5.96 -26.41 35.67
C SER A 339 -5.81 -27.93 35.68
N LYS A 340 -6.94 -28.65 35.57
CA LYS A 340 -6.87 -29.90 34.82
C LYS A 340 -6.39 -29.51 33.43
N GLU A 341 -5.26 -30.09 33.00
CA GLU A 341 -4.62 -29.88 31.70
C GLU A 341 -5.63 -29.43 30.65
N ILE A 342 -5.60 -28.14 30.30
CA ILE A 342 -6.36 -27.65 29.17
C ILE A 342 -5.81 -28.42 27.97
N LYS A 343 -6.58 -29.41 27.47
CA LYS A 343 -6.17 -30.30 26.37
C LYS A 343 -6.19 -29.57 25.04
N LEU A 344 -5.33 -28.57 24.90
CA LEU A 344 -5.03 -27.84 23.65
C LEU A 344 -3.71 -28.35 23.07
N LYS A 345 -3.60 -29.68 22.97
CA LYS A 345 -2.46 -30.33 22.30
C LYS A 345 -2.41 -29.78 20.88
N ASN A 346 -1.38 -29.01 20.55
CA ASN A 346 -1.07 -28.36 19.26
C ASN A 346 -1.43 -26.87 19.12
N GLU A 347 -1.84 -26.18 20.19
CA GLU A 347 -2.07 -24.73 20.12
C GLU A 347 -0.90 -23.92 20.70
N ILE A 348 -0.69 -22.71 20.18
CA ILE A 348 0.26 -21.75 20.75
C ILE A 348 -0.40 -21.11 21.97
N ILE A 349 0.05 -21.49 23.17
CA ILE A 349 -0.44 -20.96 24.44
C ILE A 349 0.61 -20.00 25.02
N VAL A 350 0.14 -18.85 25.50
CA VAL A 350 0.93 -17.86 26.22
C VAL A 350 0.22 -17.53 27.53
N GLU A 351 0.97 -17.48 28.62
CA GLU A 351 0.44 -17.03 29.91
C GLU A 351 0.86 -15.59 30.18
N GLY A 352 0.00 -14.81 30.82
CA GLY A 352 0.35 -13.44 31.16
C GLY A 352 -0.62 -12.77 32.12
N ASN A 353 -0.26 -11.54 32.48
CA ASN A 353 -1.04 -10.72 33.39
C ASN A 353 -1.16 -9.30 32.85
N THR A 354 -2.36 -8.90 32.45
CA THR A 354 -2.59 -7.54 31.93
C THR A 354 -2.37 -6.41 32.96
N ILE A 355 -2.18 -6.74 34.24
CA ILE A 355 -1.96 -5.79 35.34
C ILE A 355 -0.46 -5.47 35.48
N GLU A 356 0.42 -6.46 35.26
CA GLU A 356 1.86 -6.32 35.42
C GLU A 356 2.47 -5.45 34.30
N GLU A 357 3.67 -4.91 34.55
CA GLU A 357 4.35 -4.05 33.58
C GLU A 357 4.80 -4.83 32.34
N ASP A 358 5.39 -6.01 32.51
CA ASP A 358 5.87 -6.88 31.42
C ASP A 358 4.91 -8.04 31.08
N GLY A 359 3.68 -8.01 31.60
CA GLY A 359 2.78 -9.17 31.54
C GLY A 359 2.26 -9.55 30.15
N LEU A 360 2.61 -8.79 29.11
CA LEU A 360 2.37 -9.10 27.69
C LEU A 360 3.64 -9.40 26.88
N LYS A 361 4.82 -9.46 27.51
CA LYS A 361 6.10 -9.66 26.82
C LYS A 361 6.13 -10.95 26.01
N GLU A 362 5.76 -12.07 26.62
CA GLU A 362 5.72 -13.38 25.94
C GLU A 362 4.72 -13.38 24.78
N LEU A 363 3.58 -12.67 24.92
CA LEU A 363 2.61 -12.51 23.85
C LEU A 363 3.22 -11.79 22.64
N LYS A 364 3.97 -10.71 22.88
CA LYS A 364 4.68 -9.97 21.81
C LYS A 364 5.74 -10.83 21.13
N GLU A 365 6.58 -11.51 21.90
CA GLU A 365 7.62 -12.41 21.36
C GLU A 365 7.01 -13.53 20.51
N LYS A 366 5.87 -14.07 20.92
CA LYS A 366 5.18 -15.10 20.15
C LYS A 366 4.56 -14.56 18.86
N ILE A 367 4.02 -13.34 18.88
CA ILE A 367 3.54 -12.64 17.69
C ILE A 367 4.70 -12.42 16.70
N ILE A 368 5.84 -11.93 17.18
CA ILE A 368 7.05 -11.69 16.38
C ILE A 368 7.49 -13.00 15.70
N ASN A 369 7.59 -14.09 16.45
CA ASN A 369 8.00 -15.39 15.94
C ASN A 369 7.00 -15.99 14.93
N LEU A 370 5.69 -15.85 15.18
CA LEU A 370 4.64 -16.39 14.32
C LEU A 370 4.68 -15.79 12.91
N PHE A 371 4.89 -14.47 12.83
CA PHE A 371 5.01 -13.75 11.56
C PHE A 371 6.46 -13.61 11.07
N LYS A 372 7.43 -14.16 11.80
CA LYS A 372 8.87 -14.09 11.51
C LYS A 372 9.34 -12.65 11.30
N LEU A 373 8.88 -11.74 12.16
CA LEU A 373 9.15 -10.30 12.01
C LEU A 373 10.62 -9.94 12.16
N ASP A 374 11.37 -10.78 12.90
CA ASP A 374 12.83 -10.76 13.04
C ASP A 374 13.54 -11.00 11.70
N LYS A 375 12.98 -11.85 10.84
CA LYS A 375 13.51 -12.14 9.51
C LYS A 375 13.16 -11.07 8.47
N LEU A 376 12.29 -10.12 8.82
CA LEU A 376 11.97 -8.97 7.96
C LEU A 376 13.07 -7.90 7.97
N GLU A 377 14.21 -8.15 8.62
CA GLU A 377 15.42 -7.33 8.54
C GLU A 377 16.24 -7.57 7.25
N GLU A 378 15.61 -8.03 6.17
CA GLU A 378 16.30 -8.20 4.90
C GLU A 378 16.69 -6.85 4.30
N LYS A 379 17.98 -6.75 3.91
CA LYS A 379 18.60 -5.54 3.33
C LYS A 379 18.05 -5.14 1.96
N ASP A 380 17.12 -5.91 1.38
CA ASP A 380 16.67 -5.73 0.00
C ASP A 380 15.15 -5.57 -0.08
N PHE A 381 14.65 -4.33 -0.02
CA PHE A 381 13.22 -3.97 -0.14
C PHE A 381 12.67 -4.08 -1.58
N ASN A 382 13.29 -4.93 -2.39
CA ASN A 382 13.05 -5.04 -3.82
C ASN A 382 11.87 -5.98 -4.14
N PHE A 383 10.68 -5.62 -3.67
CA PHE A 383 9.47 -6.41 -3.83
C PHE A 383 8.23 -5.54 -4.05
N LEU A 384 7.15 -6.16 -4.53
CA LEU A 384 5.86 -5.51 -4.69
C LEU A 384 5.09 -5.53 -3.38
N THR A 385 4.32 -4.49 -3.12
CA THR A 385 3.50 -4.35 -1.90
C THR A 385 2.01 -4.43 -2.20
N ASN A 386 1.59 -4.11 -3.43
CA ASN A 386 0.18 -4.11 -3.83
C ASN A 386 -0.35 -5.54 -4.04
N SER A 387 -1.46 -5.88 -3.37
CA SER A 387 -2.13 -7.18 -3.47
C SER A 387 -2.52 -7.58 -4.90
N ASN A 388 -2.92 -6.63 -5.76
CA ASN A 388 -3.27 -6.90 -7.17
C ASN A 388 -2.02 -7.28 -7.98
N GLN A 389 -0.93 -6.53 -7.84
CA GLN A 389 0.33 -6.84 -8.51
C GLN A 389 0.90 -8.19 -8.05
N ILE A 390 0.79 -8.50 -6.76
CA ILE A 390 1.18 -9.80 -6.20
C ILE A 390 0.33 -10.94 -6.80
N ALA A 391 -0.97 -10.72 -7.01
CA ALA A 391 -1.84 -11.70 -7.66
C ALA A 391 -1.43 -11.93 -9.12
N LEU A 392 -1.06 -10.88 -9.86
CA LEU A 392 -0.54 -10.97 -11.22
C LEU A 392 0.79 -11.75 -11.29
N LEU A 393 1.72 -11.52 -10.36
CA LEU A 393 2.94 -12.33 -10.28
C LEU A 393 2.64 -13.81 -9.98
N LYS A 394 1.67 -14.10 -9.10
CA LYS A 394 1.24 -15.47 -8.85
C LYS A 394 0.59 -16.11 -10.07
N LYS A 395 -0.14 -15.34 -10.87
CA LYS A 395 -0.67 -15.79 -12.17
C LYS A 395 0.46 -16.17 -13.12
N ILE A 396 1.51 -15.35 -13.22
CA ILE A 396 2.71 -15.68 -14.00
C ILE A 396 3.35 -17.00 -13.54
N VAL A 397 3.48 -17.24 -12.22
CA VAL A 397 3.99 -18.52 -11.70
C VAL A 397 3.12 -19.69 -12.13
N SER A 398 1.79 -19.52 -12.16
CA SER A 398 0.88 -20.57 -12.66
C SER A 398 1.05 -20.83 -14.15
N ILE A 399 1.13 -19.77 -14.96
CA ILE A 399 1.36 -19.87 -16.41
C ILE A 399 2.68 -20.55 -16.69
N SER A 400 3.76 -20.19 -15.96
CA SER A 400 5.04 -20.82 -16.21
C SER A 400 5.08 -22.30 -15.85
N LYS A 401 4.32 -22.76 -14.86
CA LYS A 401 4.18 -24.21 -14.60
C LYS A 401 3.50 -24.92 -15.76
N ASN A 402 2.55 -24.26 -16.43
CA ASN A 402 1.91 -24.78 -17.62
C ASN A 402 2.90 -24.87 -18.80
N ILE A 403 3.74 -23.86 -18.97
CA ILE A 403 4.83 -23.86 -19.97
C ILE A 403 5.77 -25.04 -19.71
N ASP A 404 6.22 -25.25 -18.46
CA ASP A 404 7.10 -26.37 -18.11
C ASP A 404 6.48 -27.72 -18.49
N LYS A 405 5.18 -27.89 -18.23
CA LYS A 405 4.43 -29.10 -18.61
C LYS A 405 4.35 -29.28 -20.13
N LYS A 406 3.99 -28.23 -20.87
CA LYS A 406 3.91 -28.26 -22.35
C LYS A 406 5.26 -28.61 -22.99
N LEU A 407 6.36 -28.09 -22.42
CA LEU A 407 7.73 -28.41 -22.85
C LEU A 407 8.09 -29.88 -22.59
N GLU A 408 7.64 -30.47 -21.47
CA GLU A 408 7.85 -31.89 -21.16
C GLU A 408 7.03 -32.82 -22.05
N GLU A 409 5.83 -32.39 -22.44
CA GLU A 409 4.95 -33.09 -23.37
C GLU A 409 5.31 -32.83 -24.86
N ASN A 410 6.41 -32.10 -25.13
CA ASN A 410 6.89 -31.74 -26.48
C ASN A 410 5.82 -31.07 -27.37
N PHE A 411 5.06 -30.15 -26.81
CA PHE A 411 4.12 -29.34 -27.60
C PHE A 411 4.87 -28.49 -28.66
N PRO A 412 4.19 -28.16 -29.78
CA PRO A 412 4.69 -27.17 -30.74
C PRO A 412 4.99 -25.83 -30.07
N ILE A 413 6.04 -25.16 -30.54
CA ILE A 413 6.53 -23.89 -29.99
C ILE A 413 5.45 -22.81 -30.06
N ASP A 414 4.64 -22.78 -31.11
CA ASP A 414 3.55 -21.82 -31.32
C ASP A 414 2.49 -21.87 -30.18
N ILE A 415 2.26 -23.06 -29.61
CA ILE A 415 1.32 -23.24 -28.48
C ILE A 415 1.94 -22.76 -27.16
N ILE A 416 3.28 -22.81 -27.06
CA ILE A 416 4.03 -22.33 -25.90
C ILE A 416 4.16 -20.80 -25.97
N GLU A 417 4.32 -20.23 -27.16
CA GLU A 417 4.42 -18.78 -27.39
C GLU A 417 3.24 -18.02 -26.80
N ILE A 418 2.02 -18.53 -26.93
CA ILE A 418 0.80 -17.91 -26.38
C ILE A 418 0.93 -17.66 -24.87
N ASP A 419 1.43 -18.64 -24.12
CA ASP A 419 1.63 -18.52 -22.67
C ASP A 419 2.76 -17.54 -22.33
N ILE A 420 3.86 -17.55 -23.10
CA ILE A 420 5.00 -16.64 -22.92
C ILE A 420 4.56 -15.18 -23.20
N LYS A 421 3.75 -14.98 -24.24
CA LYS A 421 3.15 -13.68 -24.60
C LYS A 421 2.19 -13.20 -23.52
N GLU A 422 1.44 -14.10 -22.88
CA GLU A 422 0.63 -13.75 -21.72
C GLU A 422 1.50 -13.26 -20.55
N ILE A 423 2.63 -13.91 -20.26
CA ILE A 423 3.59 -13.44 -19.24
C ILE A 423 4.12 -12.05 -19.59
N PHE A 424 4.52 -11.81 -20.84
CA PHE A 424 4.98 -10.50 -21.31
C PHE A 424 3.94 -9.40 -21.06
N ASN A 425 2.68 -9.68 -21.40
CA ASN A 425 1.58 -8.73 -21.22
C ASN A 425 1.29 -8.44 -19.74
N ILE A 426 1.33 -9.45 -18.87
CA ILE A 426 1.12 -9.29 -17.43
C ILE A 426 2.26 -8.45 -16.82
N LEU A 427 3.52 -8.71 -17.18
CA LEU A 427 4.65 -7.89 -16.72
C LEU A 427 4.48 -6.44 -17.15
N GLY A 428 4.00 -6.20 -18.38
CA GLY A 428 3.68 -4.86 -18.86
C GLY A 428 2.52 -4.18 -18.14
N PHE A 429 1.52 -4.94 -17.71
CA PHE A 429 0.44 -4.42 -16.89
C PHE A 429 0.92 -4.00 -15.49
N ILE A 430 1.87 -4.73 -14.89
CA ILE A 430 2.43 -4.42 -13.56
C ILE A 430 3.13 -3.06 -13.55
N ILE A 431 3.90 -2.73 -14.60
CA ILE A 431 4.58 -1.42 -14.73
C ILE A 431 3.68 -0.34 -15.36
N GLY A 432 2.51 -0.72 -15.87
CA GLY A 432 1.55 0.20 -16.48
C GLY A 432 1.80 0.51 -17.96
N GLU A 433 2.53 -0.30 -18.73
CA GLU A 433 2.64 -0.09 -20.18
C GLU A 433 1.40 -0.58 -20.96
N ASN A 434 0.67 -1.55 -20.42
CA ASN A 434 -0.54 -2.13 -21.04
C ASN A 434 -1.80 -1.88 -20.19
N GLY A 435 -1.82 -0.81 -19.38
CA GLY A 435 -2.90 -0.54 -18.44
C GLY A 435 -4.16 -0.02 -19.12
N ASP A 436 -5.31 -0.60 -18.77
CA ASP A 436 -6.62 -0.03 -19.12
C ASP A 436 -6.79 1.33 -18.43
N GLN A 437 -7.32 2.33 -19.16
CA GLN A 437 -7.61 3.65 -18.62
C GLN A 437 -8.54 3.60 -17.39
N GLU A 438 -9.49 2.66 -17.34
CA GLU A 438 -10.37 2.52 -16.17
C GLU A 438 -9.60 2.10 -14.91
N ILE A 439 -8.63 1.19 -15.04
CA ILE A 439 -7.83 0.70 -13.92
C ILE A 439 -6.88 1.78 -13.45
N ILE A 440 -6.25 2.50 -14.39
CA ILE A 440 -5.43 3.68 -14.09
C ILE A 440 -6.26 4.70 -13.31
N ASN A 441 -7.46 5.03 -13.78
CA ASN A 441 -8.36 5.94 -13.09
C ASN A 441 -8.73 5.46 -11.68
N TYR A 442 -9.01 4.17 -11.51
CA TYR A 442 -9.33 3.58 -10.20
C TYR A 442 -8.17 3.69 -9.20
N ILE A 443 -6.93 3.45 -9.64
CA ILE A 443 -5.74 3.58 -8.80
C ILE A 443 -5.58 5.02 -8.31
N PHE A 444 -5.60 5.98 -9.23
CA PHE A 444 -5.41 7.39 -8.89
C PHE A 444 -6.59 8.01 -8.12
N LYS A 445 -7.81 7.47 -8.24
CA LYS A 445 -8.96 7.94 -7.45
C LYS A 445 -8.77 7.80 -5.95
N ASN A 446 -7.93 6.85 -5.50
CA ASN A 446 -7.61 6.67 -4.08
C ASN A 446 -6.50 7.62 -3.58
N PHE A 447 -5.97 8.49 -4.44
CA PHE A 447 -4.92 9.43 -4.07
C PHE A 447 -5.50 10.69 -3.44
N CYS A 448 -4.67 11.44 -2.71
CA CYS A 448 -5.08 12.74 -2.17
C CYS A 448 -5.25 13.80 -3.28
N LEU A 449 -6.08 14.81 -3.02
CA LEU A 449 -6.12 16.03 -3.84
C LEU A 449 -4.78 16.80 -3.72
N GLY A 450 -4.30 17.37 -4.84
CA GLY A 450 -3.05 18.15 -4.86
C GLY A 450 -1.77 17.35 -5.11
N LYS A 451 -1.91 16.06 -5.44
CA LYS A 451 -0.84 15.18 -5.88
C LYS A 451 -1.20 14.38 -7.09
#